data_AF-A0A934DSA4-F1
#
_entry.id   AF-A0A934DSA4-F1
#
_cell.length_a   1.000
_cell.length_b   1.000
_cell.length_c   1.000
_cell.angle_alpha   90.00
_cell.angle_beta   90.00
_cell.angle_gamma   90.00
#
_symmetry.space_group_name_H-M   'P 1'
#
loop_
_entity.id
_entity.type
_entity.pdbx_description
1 polymer ?
#
loop_
_entity_poly.entity_id
_entity_poly.type
_entity_poly.pdbx_seq_one_letter_code
_entity_poly.pdbx_strand_id
1 'polypeptide(L)'
;MRILGWRRGCFVVGLAGCLLLTSCGGYVARGRHLYAEGRYIESAELLARHERELADEPPRRQAEYATYRGLSNLVIGNYPEAQRWMTYAYEIVGRYPGALRPDFRMELDQGWYELTSHLGPKPVKPRPDAQAVVP
;
A
#
# COMPACT_ATOMS: atom_id res chain seq x y z
N MET A 1 21.12 -72.61 -5.12
CA MET A 1 21.32 -71.86 -6.38
C MET A 1 20.12 -70.99 -6.65
N ARG A 2 20.37 -69.76 -7.15
CA ARG A 2 19.44 -68.65 -7.47
C ARG A 2 19.15 -67.63 -6.35
N ILE A 3 20.13 -66.74 -6.29
CA ILE A 3 20.15 -65.36 -5.77
C ILE A 3 19.19 -64.47 -6.58
N LEU A 4 18.81 -63.34 -5.96
CA LEU A 4 18.48 -62.03 -6.57
C LEU A 4 16.98 -61.67 -6.71
N GLY A 5 16.57 -60.72 -5.88
CA GLY A 5 15.28 -60.02 -5.96
C GLY A 5 15.20 -58.82 -5.02
N TRP A 6 16.29 -58.07 -4.88
CA TRP A 6 16.35 -56.80 -4.17
C TRP A 6 15.85 -55.71 -5.12
N ARG A 7 14.76 -55.02 -4.78
CA ARG A 7 14.55 -53.57 -5.01
C ARG A 7 13.17 -53.16 -4.51
N ARG A 8 13.17 -52.81 -3.22
CA ARG A 8 12.43 -51.72 -2.57
C ARG A 8 11.40 -51.04 -3.47
N GLY A 9 10.13 -51.41 -3.28
CA GLY A 9 9.00 -50.71 -3.89
C GLY A 9 8.97 -49.26 -3.43
N CYS A 10 8.90 -48.36 -4.41
CA CYS A 10 8.64 -46.93 -4.23
C CYS A 10 7.33 -46.75 -3.45
N PHE A 11 7.42 -46.33 -2.19
CA PHE A 11 6.28 -45.74 -1.50
C PHE A 11 6.01 -44.37 -2.15
N VAL A 12 5.00 -44.35 -3.01
CA VAL A 12 4.35 -43.14 -3.50
C VAL A 12 3.65 -42.49 -2.31
N VAL A 13 4.26 -41.46 -1.72
CA VAL A 13 3.57 -40.52 -0.83
C VAL A 13 3.57 -39.17 -1.53
N GLY A 14 2.61 -39.01 -2.43
CA GLY A 14 2.25 -37.72 -3.00
C GLY A 14 1.49 -36.92 -1.95
N LEU A 15 2.15 -35.95 -1.30
CA LEU A 15 1.48 -35.05 -0.36
C LEU A 15 2.26 -33.74 -0.22
N ALA A 16 2.04 -32.78 -1.13
CA ALA A 16 2.29 -31.35 -0.91
C ALA A 16 1.72 -30.50 -2.05
N GLY A 17 0.44 -30.67 -2.37
CA GLY A 17 -0.29 -29.78 -3.25
C GLY A 17 -1.51 -29.24 -2.51
N CYS A 18 -1.42 -28.00 -2.01
CA CYS A 18 -2.55 -27.08 -1.71
C CYS A 18 -2.07 -25.87 -0.88
N LEU A 19 -1.38 -24.91 -1.51
CA LEU A 19 -1.13 -23.58 -0.94
C LEU A 19 -1.54 -22.46 -1.91
N LEU A 20 -2.61 -22.67 -2.67
CA LEU A 20 -3.30 -21.60 -3.39
C LEU A 20 -4.62 -21.29 -2.69
N LEU A 21 -4.53 -20.82 -1.44
CA LEU A 21 -5.60 -20.03 -0.85
C LEU A 21 -5.61 -18.69 -1.58
N THR A 22 -6.21 -18.65 -2.77
CA THR A 22 -6.65 -17.41 -3.40
C THR A 22 -7.74 -16.84 -2.52
N SER A 23 -7.33 -16.09 -1.49
CA SER A 23 -8.26 -15.35 -0.65
C SER A 23 -9.02 -14.38 -1.57
N CYS A 24 -10.35 -14.47 -1.61
CA CYS A 24 -11.23 -13.56 -2.34
C CYS A 24 -11.06 -12.07 -1.98
N GLY A 25 -10.14 -11.70 -1.09
CA GLY A 25 -9.83 -10.31 -0.72
C GLY A 25 -8.91 -9.56 -1.69
N GLY A 26 -8.23 -10.22 -2.63
CA GLY A 26 -7.29 -9.56 -3.53
C GLY A 26 -6.08 -8.91 -2.81
N TYR A 27 -5.15 -8.34 -3.58
CA TYR A 27 -3.92 -7.76 -3.04
C TYR A 27 -4.18 -6.51 -2.17
N VAL A 28 -5.21 -5.72 -2.49
CA VAL A 28 -5.57 -4.51 -1.72
C VAL A 28 -6.03 -4.87 -0.31
N ALA A 29 -6.92 -5.86 -0.14
CA ALA A 29 -7.35 -6.26 1.20
C ALA A 29 -6.19 -6.87 2.01
N ARG A 30 -5.28 -7.59 1.34
CA ARG A 30 -4.07 -8.11 1.99
C ARG A 30 -3.11 -6.99 2.41
N GLY A 31 -2.93 -5.95 1.58
CA GLY A 31 -2.15 -4.76 1.93
C GLY A 31 -2.74 -4.06 3.15
N ARG A 32 -4.06 -3.82 3.14
CA ARG A 32 -4.79 -3.29 4.30
C ARG A 32 -4.62 -4.14 5.56
N HIS A 33 -4.66 -5.46 5.43
CA HIS A 33 -4.44 -6.36 6.57
C HIS A 33 -3.04 -6.20 7.15
N LEU A 34 -2.00 -6.17 6.30
CA LEU A 34 -0.62 -5.93 6.71
C LEU A 34 -0.48 -4.58 7.42
N TYR A 35 -1.14 -3.53 6.91
CA TYR A 35 -1.17 -2.22 7.56
C TYR A 35 -1.78 -2.31 8.97
N ALA A 36 -2.93 -2.98 9.12
CA ALA A 36 -3.59 -3.17 10.41
C ALA A 36 -2.75 -4.00 11.41
N GLU A 37 -1.89 -4.90 10.93
CA GLU A 37 -0.93 -5.65 11.74
C GLU A 37 0.32 -4.85 12.13
N GLY A 38 0.43 -3.58 11.72
CA GLY A 38 1.63 -2.76 11.95
C GLY A 38 2.80 -3.08 11.01
N ARG A 39 2.56 -3.88 9.97
CA ARG A 39 3.56 -4.33 8.98
C ARG A 39 3.59 -3.37 7.80
N TYR A 40 3.96 -2.13 8.06
CA TYR A 40 3.82 -1.02 7.11
C TYR A 40 4.71 -1.15 5.88
N ILE A 41 5.95 -1.65 6.05
CA ILE A 41 6.88 -1.87 4.93
C ILE A 41 6.31 -2.94 4.01
N GLU A 42 5.86 -4.08 4.54
CA GLU A 42 5.30 -5.15 3.72
C GLU A 42 3.98 -4.78 3.07
N SER A 43 3.14 -4.01 3.77
CA SER A 43 1.94 -3.40 3.19
C SER A 43 2.29 -2.55 1.98
N ALA A 44 3.23 -1.61 2.15
CA ALA A 44 3.70 -0.77 1.06
C ALA A 44 4.21 -1.64 -0.10
N GLU A 45 5.21 -2.49 0.12
CA GLU A 45 5.81 -3.31 -0.93
C GLU A 45 4.80 -4.19 -1.66
N LEU A 46 3.87 -4.82 -0.94
CA LEU A 46 2.82 -5.62 -1.56
C LEU A 46 1.97 -4.79 -2.51
N LEU A 47 1.52 -3.62 -2.07
CA LEU A 47 0.72 -2.72 -2.90
C LEU A 47 1.53 -2.24 -4.12
N ALA A 48 2.79 -1.83 -3.94
CA ALA A 48 3.66 -1.40 -5.04
C ALA A 48 3.82 -2.46 -6.15
N ARG A 49 3.92 -3.75 -5.79
CA ARG A 49 4.06 -4.82 -6.79
C ARG A 49 2.89 -4.90 -7.76
N HIS A 50 1.71 -4.44 -7.34
CA HIS A 50 0.48 -4.48 -8.13
C HIS A 50 0.08 -3.09 -8.69
N GLU A 51 0.94 -2.07 -8.60
CA GLU A 51 0.63 -0.71 -9.09
C GLU A 51 0.20 -0.69 -10.57
N ARG A 52 0.75 -1.60 -11.39
CA ARG A 52 0.41 -1.68 -12.83
C ARG A 52 -1.02 -2.13 -13.08
N GLU A 53 -1.60 -2.90 -12.17
CA GLU A 53 -2.96 -3.43 -12.28
C GLU A 53 -3.99 -2.37 -11.86
N LEU A 54 -3.57 -1.33 -11.14
CA LEU A 54 -4.44 -0.32 -10.54
C LEU A 54 -5.36 0.37 -11.54
N ALA A 55 -4.87 0.66 -12.75
CA ALA A 55 -5.63 1.38 -13.76
C ALA A 55 -6.88 0.61 -14.22
N ASP A 56 -6.83 -0.72 -14.17
CA ASP A 56 -7.92 -1.61 -14.58
C ASP A 56 -8.89 -1.95 -13.43
N GLU A 57 -8.55 -1.53 -12.20
CA GLU A 57 -9.39 -1.75 -11.03
C GLU A 57 -10.62 -0.83 -11.00
N PRO A 58 -11.75 -1.25 -10.41
CA PRO A 58 -12.87 -0.35 -10.23
C PRO A 58 -12.49 0.81 -9.28
N PRO A 59 -13.15 1.99 -9.41
CA PRO A 59 -12.82 3.19 -8.62
C PRO A 59 -12.73 2.94 -7.11
N ARG A 60 -13.58 2.04 -6.59
CA ARG A 60 -13.53 1.64 -5.19
C ARG A 60 -12.20 1.01 -4.79
N ARG A 61 -11.70 0.05 -5.59
CA ARG A 61 -10.39 -0.57 -5.31
C ARG A 61 -9.26 0.41 -5.51
N GLN A 62 -9.36 1.32 -6.49
CA GLN A 62 -8.37 2.37 -6.70
C GLN A 62 -8.24 3.28 -5.46
N ALA A 63 -9.36 3.74 -4.91
CA ALA A 63 -9.39 4.59 -3.72
C ALA A 63 -8.85 3.85 -2.48
N GLU A 64 -9.26 2.59 -2.27
CA GLU A 64 -8.77 1.76 -1.16
C GLU A 64 -7.25 1.52 -1.27
N TYR A 65 -6.77 1.15 -2.46
CA TYR A 65 -5.34 0.99 -2.74
C TYR A 65 -4.56 2.25 -2.39
N ALA A 66 -5.00 3.39 -2.93
CA ALA A 66 -4.32 4.66 -2.79
C ALA A 66 -4.27 5.12 -1.32
N THR A 67 -5.36 4.90 -0.59
CA THR A 67 -5.45 5.18 0.85
C THR A 67 -4.39 4.40 1.63
N TYR A 68 -4.36 3.06 1.50
CA TYR A 68 -3.43 2.25 2.28
C TYR A 68 -1.98 2.34 1.80
N ARG A 69 -1.76 2.59 0.51
CA ARG A 69 -0.42 2.89 -0.02
C ARG A 69 0.08 4.21 0.55
N GLY A 70 -0.77 5.23 0.61
CA GLY A 70 -0.46 6.52 1.21
C GLY A 70 -0.16 6.40 2.71
N LEU A 71 -1.05 5.79 3.48
CA LEU A 71 -0.91 5.59 4.92
C LEU A 71 0.34 4.77 5.28
N SER A 72 0.62 3.69 4.55
CA SER A 72 1.83 2.90 4.78
C SER A 72 3.09 3.73 4.55
N ASN A 73 3.11 4.57 3.51
CA ASN A 73 4.24 5.48 3.23
C ASN A 73 4.38 6.58 4.27
N LEU A 74 3.27 7.07 4.83
CA LEU A 74 3.29 8.05 5.91
C LEU A 74 4.00 7.49 7.13
N VAL A 75 3.60 6.31 7.60
CA VAL A 75 4.14 5.70 8.83
C VAL A 75 5.63 5.37 8.70
N ILE A 76 6.10 4.95 7.52
CA ILE A 76 7.53 4.69 7.29
C ILE A 76 8.34 5.97 6.99
N GLY A 77 7.72 7.15 7.02
CA GLY A 77 8.37 8.45 6.81
C GLY A 77 8.62 8.83 5.35
N ASN A 78 8.05 8.09 4.39
CA ASN A 78 8.14 8.41 2.96
C ASN A 78 7.03 9.41 2.56
N TYR A 79 7.15 10.64 3.06
CA TYR A 79 6.14 11.69 2.88
C TYR A 79 5.82 12.04 1.41
N PRO A 80 6.79 12.08 0.46
CA PRO A 80 6.46 12.35 -0.93
C PRO A 80 5.51 11.32 -1.55
N GLU A 81 5.74 10.03 -1.30
CA GLU A 81 4.85 8.97 -1.79
C GLU A 81 3.52 8.98 -1.02
N ALA A 82 3.54 9.23 0.28
CA ALA A 82 2.31 9.39 1.06
C ALA A 82 1.41 10.48 0.45
N GLN A 83 1.98 11.65 0.16
CA GLN A 83 1.28 12.77 -0.45
C GLN A 83 0.71 12.40 -1.82
N ARG A 84 1.52 11.80 -2.69
CA ARG A 84 1.10 11.38 -4.03
C ARG A 84 -0.12 10.47 -3.95
N TRP A 85 -0.06 9.42 -3.14
CA TRP A 85 -1.12 8.41 -3.08
C TRP A 85 -2.38 8.90 -2.38
N MET A 86 -2.26 9.67 -1.30
CA MET A 86 -3.43 10.25 -0.64
C MET A 86 -4.12 11.29 -1.54
N THR A 87 -3.36 12.10 -2.29
CA THR A 87 -3.93 13.01 -3.29
C THR A 87 -4.73 12.24 -4.33
N TYR A 88 -4.17 11.16 -4.87
CA TYR A 88 -4.86 10.30 -5.82
C TYR A 88 -6.15 9.67 -5.22
N ALA A 89 -6.13 9.26 -3.95
CA ALA A 89 -7.34 8.78 -3.26
C ALA A 89 -8.43 9.86 -3.21
N TYR A 90 -8.08 11.10 -2.87
CA TYR A 90 -9.02 12.23 -2.88
C TYR A 90 -9.58 12.53 -4.27
N GLU A 91 -8.76 12.46 -5.31
CA GLU A 91 -9.20 12.65 -6.70
C GLU A 91 -10.25 11.61 -7.11
N ILE A 92 -10.02 10.34 -6.77
CA ILE A 92 -10.99 9.26 -7.05
C ILE A 92 -12.29 9.49 -6.29
N VAL A 93 -12.23 9.85 -5.00
CA VAL A 93 -13.44 10.11 -4.20
C VAL A 93 -14.19 11.35 -4.69
N GLY A 94 -13.48 12.39 -5.14
CA GLY A 94 -14.09 13.58 -5.72
C GLY A 94 -14.79 13.30 -7.04
N ARG A 95 -14.23 12.43 -7.88
CA ARG A 95 -14.84 12.00 -9.16
C ARG A 95 -15.98 11.01 -8.97
N TYR A 96 -15.87 10.11 -7.99
CA TYR A 96 -16.80 9.03 -7.73
C TYR A 96 -17.27 9.06 -6.26
N PRO A 97 -18.31 9.84 -5.94
CA PRO A 97 -18.88 9.87 -4.60
C PRO A 97 -19.29 8.45 -4.16
N GLY A 98 -18.84 8.03 -2.99
CA GLY A 98 -19.08 6.68 -2.47
C GLY A 98 -18.10 5.60 -2.93
N ALA A 99 -17.07 5.95 -3.72
CA ALA A 99 -16.01 5.00 -4.06
C ALA A 99 -15.22 4.52 -2.82
N LEU A 100 -15.13 5.34 -1.76
CA LEU A 100 -14.46 4.98 -0.53
C LEU A 100 -15.48 4.81 0.61
N ARG A 101 -15.35 3.71 1.36
CA ARG A 101 -16.19 3.46 2.54
C ARG A 101 -15.92 4.53 3.62
N PRO A 102 -16.93 4.87 4.46
CA PRO A 102 -16.77 5.89 5.50
C PRO A 102 -15.57 5.66 6.43
N ASP A 103 -15.34 4.42 6.88
CA ASP A 103 -14.22 4.10 7.77
C ASP A 103 -12.87 4.43 7.11
N PHE A 104 -12.69 4.03 5.86
CA PHE A 104 -11.45 4.27 5.10
C PHE A 104 -11.29 5.74 4.75
N ARG A 105 -12.40 6.47 4.58
CA ARG A 105 -12.38 7.91 4.39
C ARG A 105 -11.88 8.62 5.66
N MET A 106 -12.35 8.19 6.82
CA MET A 106 -11.86 8.71 8.10
C MET A 106 -10.36 8.46 8.28
N GLU A 107 -9.88 7.25 7.96
CA GLU A 107 -8.44 6.93 7.99
C GLU A 107 -7.63 7.81 7.01
N LEU A 108 -8.14 8.02 5.78
CA LEU A 108 -7.52 8.91 4.80
C LEU A 108 -7.43 10.36 5.32
N ASP A 109 -8.51 10.88 5.89
CA ASP A 109 -8.59 12.25 6.40
C ASP A 109 -7.65 12.46 7.60
N GLN A 110 -7.54 11.46 8.49
CA GLN A 110 -6.58 11.48 9.61
C GLN A 110 -5.13 11.45 9.12
N GLY A 111 -4.81 10.52 8.21
CA GLY A 111 -3.46 10.41 7.64
C GLY A 111 -3.06 11.66 6.86
N TRP A 112 -3.99 12.30 6.15
CA TRP A 112 -3.72 13.56 5.48
C TRP A 112 -3.38 14.69 6.45
N TYR A 113 -4.14 14.81 7.55
CA TYR A 113 -3.85 15.79 8.59
C TYR A 113 -2.45 15.59 9.16
N GLU A 114 -2.10 14.35 9.54
CA GLU A 114 -0.76 14.00 10.03
C GLU A 114 0.33 14.33 9.00
N LEU A 115 0.16 13.90 7.74
CA LEU A 115 1.09 14.19 6.65
C LEU A 115 1.34 15.71 6.51
N THR A 116 0.28 16.52 6.53
CA THR A 116 0.43 17.98 6.39
C THR A 116 1.19 18.61 7.57
N SER A 117 1.10 18.03 8.76
CA SER A 117 1.88 18.46 9.92
C SER A 117 3.38 18.20 9.74
N HIS A 118 3.75 17.10 9.05
CA HIS A 118 5.13 16.74 8.76
C HIS A 118 5.75 17.53 7.61
N LEU A 119 4.94 17.91 6.61
CA LEU A 119 5.43 18.67 5.46
C LEU A 119 5.81 20.12 5.83
N GLY A 120 5.21 20.66 6.89
CA GLY A 120 5.44 22.02 7.38
C GLY A 120 5.16 23.12 6.33
N PRO A 121 5.19 24.41 6.72
CA PRO A 121 5.29 25.46 5.73
C PRO A 121 6.65 25.35 5.04
N LYS A 122 6.66 25.27 3.70
CA LYS A 122 7.89 25.30 2.89
C LYS A 122 8.69 26.54 3.34
N PRO A 123 9.96 26.40 3.80
CA PRO A 123 10.73 27.56 4.23
C PRO A 123 10.80 28.56 3.07
N VAL A 124 10.25 29.75 3.28
CA VAL A 124 10.36 30.85 2.34
C VAL A 124 11.84 31.22 2.31
N LYS A 125 12.50 30.94 1.19
CA LYS A 125 13.87 31.40 0.98
C LYS A 125 13.86 32.94 1.14
N PRO A 126 14.65 33.53 2.05
CA PRO A 126 14.71 34.98 2.18
C PRO A 126 15.04 35.58 0.82
N ARG A 127 14.21 36.52 0.36
CA ARG A 127 14.44 37.23 -0.88
C ARG A 127 15.79 37.97 -0.72
N PRO A 128 16.77 37.81 -1.63
CA PRO A 128 18.12 38.37 -1.48
C PRO A 128 18.16 39.90 -1.32
N ASP A 129 17.09 40.59 -1.72
CA ASP A 129 16.91 42.04 -1.61
C ASP A 129 16.34 42.51 -0.26
N ALA A 130 15.87 41.60 0.59
CA ALA A 130 15.36 41.94 1.93
C ALA A 130 16.48 42.29 2.94
N GLN A 131 17.76 42.13 2.57
CA GLN A 131 18.92 42.45 3.42
C GLN A 131 19.65 43.74 3.01
N ALA A 132 19.15 44.48 2.00
CA ALA A 132 19.87 45.61 1.40
C ALA A 132 19.32 47.00 1.77
N VAL A 133 18.48 47.12 2.80
CA VAL A 133 17.98 48.42 3.27
C VAL A 133 18.15 48.55 4.78
N VAL A 134 19.37 48.92 5.18
CA VAL A 134 19.66 49.51 6.49
C VAL A 134 20.42 50.81 6.15
N PRO A 135 20.01 51.97 6.72
CA PRO A 135 20.32 53.30 6.18
C PRO A 135 21.80 53.66 6.09
#